data_AF-A0A3P7LH95-F1
#
_entry.id   AF-A0A3P7LH95-F1
#
_cell.length_a   1.000
_cell.length_b   1.000
_cell.length_c   1.000
_cell.angle_alpha   90.00
_cell.angle_beta   90.00
_cell.angle_gamma   90.00
#
_symmetry.space_group_name_H-M   'P 1'
#
loop_
_entity.id
_entity.type
_entity.pdbx_description
1 polymer ?
#
loop_
_entity_poly.entity_id
_entity_poly.type
_entity_poly.pdbx_seq_one_letter_code
_entity_poly.pdbx_strand_id
1 'polypeptide(L)'
;MSIQDFSDNLSILSYETPSRCPKWLYNRHKKTFLGRTCDSWGLCILIFECSCLAKILAYYVCFYSFLAGFFLSMLMIFLQFIVQTDMPMRTGNQSLLGFAPGVAMRPIIDEQRTLIHYSNKDPQDYFEYVDNLNALLDYYEEISLKDKQEFADCSGPVKKPNIATKVCQFPLSTLGACSRANDFGYPENKPCVMLKLNRVCLLLIIKDMRAVLTIYAFGKYHTPGNII
;
A
#
# COMPACT_ATOMS: atom_id res chain seq x y z
N MET A 1 -0.08 13.27 -71.21
CA MET A 1 -0.55 11.99 -70.65
C MET A 1 -1.89 11.71 -71.30
N SER A 2 -2.01 10.59 -72.02
CA SER A 2 -3.11 10.36 -72.96
C SER A 2 -4.37 9.86 -72.25
N ILE A 3 -5.55 10.11 -72.81
CA ILE A 3 -6.84 9.69 -72.21
C ILE A 3 -6.95 8.15 -72.09
N GLN A 4 -6.23 7.39 -72.92
CA GLN A 4 -6.13 5.94 -72.77
C GLN A 4 -5.54 5.52 -71.41
N ASP A 5 -4.51 6.23 -70.92
CA ASP A 5 -3.86 5.93 -69.63
C ASP A 5 -4.83 6.10 -68.44
N PHE A 6 -5.84 6.95 -68.57
CA PHE A 6 -6.85 7.18 -67.53
C PHE A 6 -7.91 6.08 -67.48
N SER A 7 -8.29 5.54 -68.65
CA SER A 7 -9.25 4.43 -68.76
C SER A 7 -8.67 3.14 -68.16
N ASP A 8 -7.40 2.86 -68.41
CA ASP A 8 -6.75 1.65 -67.93
C ASP A 8 -6.62 1.64 -66.40
N ASN A 9 -6.37 2.80 -65.78
CA ASN A 9 -6.33 2.94 -64.32
C ASN A 9 -7.69 2.73 -63.64
N LEU A 10 -8.80 3.10 -64.30
CA LEU A 10 -10.15 2.88 -63.79
C LEU A 10 -10.55 1.40 -63.85
N SER A 11 -10.11 0.66 -64.87
CA SER A 11 -10.38 -0.77 -64.97
C SER A 11 -9.73 -1.58 -63.82
N ILE A 12 -8.54 -1.17 -63.38
CA ILE A 12 -7.77 -1.79 -62.28
C ILE A 12 -8.42 -1.58 -60.92
N LEU A 13 -9.08 -0.44 -60.68
CA LEU A 13 -9.75 -0.15 -59.40
C LEU A 13 -11.03 -0.96 -59.17
N SER A 14 -11.57 -1.59 -60.21
CA SER A 14 -12.82 -2.34 -60.12
C SER A 14 -12.66 -3.81 -59.70
N TYR A 15 -11.41 -4.33 -59.66
CA TYR A 15 -11.11 -5.70 -59.24
C TYR A 15 -10.30 -5.72 -57.93
N GLU A 16 -10.92 -5.48 -56.76
CA GLU A 16 -10.28 -5.87 -55.49
C GLU A 16 -11.22 -6.74 -54.67
N THR A 17 -11.03 -8.06 -54.79
CA THR A 17 -11.71 -9.06 -53.97
C THR A 17 -11.36 -8.84 -52.49
N PRO A 18 -12.34 -8.87 -51.57
CA PRO A 18 -12.09 -8.58 -50.16
C PRO A 18 -11.20 -9.65 -49.51
N SER A 19 -10.04 -9.23 -48.99
CA SER A 19 -9.12 -10.10 -48.26
C SER A 19 -9.51 -10.21 -46.78
N ARG A 20 -9.43 -11.43 -46.22
CA ARG A 20 -9.79 -11.76 -44.82
C ARG A 20 -8.93 -11.04 -43.76
N CYS A 21 -7.77 -10.51 -44.15
CA CYS A 21 -6.95 -9.62 -43.33
C CYS A 21 -7.07 -8.18 -43.86
N PRO A 22 -7.20 -7.19 -42.99
CA PRO A 22 -7.30 -5.80 -43.41
C PRO A 22 -5.97 -5.32 -44.01
N LYS A 23 -6.05 -4.58 -45.12
CA LYS A 23 -4.88 -4.15 -45.92
C LYS A 23 -3.86 -3.30 -45.14
N TRP A 24 -4.24 -2.70 -44.01
CA TRP A 24 -3.34 -1.91 -43.15
C TRP A 24 -2.31 -2.77 -42.41
N LEU A 25 -2.64 -4.03 -42.12
CA LEU A 25 -1.77 -4.93 -41.37
C LEU A 25 -0.85 -5.70 -42.30
N TYR A 26 -1.38 -6.24 -43.40
CA TYR A 26 -0.62 -7.03 -44.36
C TYR A 26 -1.13 -6.83 -45.79
N ASN A 27 -0.24 -6.43 -46.69
CA ASN A 27 -0.55 -6.29 -48.11
C ASN A 27 0.07 -7.46 -48.90
N ARG A 28 -0.79 -8.40 -49.32
CA ARG A 28 -0.41 -9.64 -50.02
C ARG A 28 0.31 -9.40 -51.34
N HIS A 29 -0.07 -8.35 -52.09
CA HIS A 29 0.51 -8.05 -53.40
C HIS A 29 1.93 -7.50 -53.31
N LYS A 30 2.24 -6.75 -52.24
CA LYS A 30 3.57 -6.16 -52.01
C LYS A 30 4.41 -6.93 -51.00
N LYS A 31 3.88 -8.02 -50.40
CA LYS A 31 4.47 -8.76 -49.26
C LYS A 31 4.97 -7.83 -48.14
N THR A 32 4.20 -6.78 -47.83
CA THR A 32 4.55 -5.81 -46.79
C THR A 32 3.74 -6.05 -45.52
N PHE A 33 4.39 -6.00 -44.37
CA PHE A 33 3.77 -6.02 -43.05
C PHE A 33 3.93 -4.63 -42.41
N LEU A 34 2.83 -4.01 -41.95
CA LEU A 34 2.81 -2.65 -41.37
C LEU A 34 3.56 -1.58 -42.20
N GLY A 35 3.53 -1.71 -43.53
CA GLY A 35 4.13 -0.73 -44.45
C GLY A 35 5.62 -0.91 -44.76
N ARG A 36 6.28 -1.99 -44.31
CA ARG A 36 7.67 -2.34 -44.71
C ARG A 36 7.74 -3.68 -45.44
N THR A 37 8.60 -3.77 -46.44
CA THR A 37 8.90 -5.00 -47.20
C THR A 37 9.73 -5.94 -46.33
N CYS A 38 9.13 -7.06 -45.90
CA CYS A 38 9.88 -8.21 -45.42
C CYS A 38 10.26 -9.04 -46.65
N ASP A 39 11.25 -8.59 -47.41
CA ASP A 39 11.73 -9.40 -48.53
C ASP A 39 12.41 -10.65 -47.98
N SER A 40 11.90 -11.80 -48.42
CA SER A 40 12.22 -13.18 -47.98
C SER A 40 11.61 -13.63 -46.64
N TRP A 41 10.40 -14.21 -46.73
CA TRP A 41 9.91 -15.16 -45.73
C TRP A 41 10.18 -16.58 -46.23
N GLY A 42 11.04 -17.29 -45.51
CA GLY A 42 11.34 -18.71 -45.68
C GLY A 42 12.49 -19.21 -44.80
N LEU A 43 13.44 -18.33 -44.43
CA LEU A 43 14.63 -18.71 -43.69
C LEU A 43 15.04 -17.68 -42.62
N CYS A 44 14.07 -17.06 -41.95
CA CYS A 44 14.29 -16.04 -40.90
C CYS A 44 13.86 -16.53 -39.51
N ILE A 45 13.91 -17.85 -39.27
CA ILE A 45 13.66 -18.47 -37.95
C ILE A 45 14.96 -18.93 -37.27
N LEU A 46 16.10 -18.92 -37.97
CA LEU A 46 17.40 -19.23 -37.36
C LEU A 46 18.41 -18.12 -37.69
N ILE A 47 18.69 -17.29 -36.69
CA ILE A 47 19.96 -16.57 -36.50
C ILE A 47 20.27 -15.45 -37.54
N PHE A 48 20.06 -14.20 -37.11
CA PHE A 48 21.09 -13.13 -37.15
C PHE A 48 21.49 -12.40 -38.45
N GLU A 49 20.68 -12.23 -39.50
CA GLU A 49 20.98 -11.18 -40.51
C GLU A 49 19.72 -10.53 -41.10
N CYS A 50 18.98 -9.78 -40.27
CA CYS A 50 17.99 -8.81 -40.74
C CYS A 50 18.59 -7.41 -40.59
N SER A 51 19.58 -7.08 -41.41
CA SER A 51 20.50 -5.96 -41.18
C SER A 51 19.86 -4.55 -41.25
N CYS A 52 18.54 -4.41 -41.47
CA CYS A 52 17.83 -3.13 -41.40
C CYS A 52 16.97 -2.98 -40.13
N LEU A 53 16.13 -3.98 -39.81
CA LEU A 53 15.34 -3.99 -38.57
C LEU A 53 16.23 -4.18 -37.33
N ALA A 54 17.29 -4.98 -37.45
CA ALA A 54 18.28 -5.14 -36.37
C ALA A 54 18.97 -3.81 -36.06
N LYS A 55 19.26 -2.97 -37.06
CA LYS A 55 19.89 -1.65 -36.86
C LYS A 55 18.95 -0.67 -36.16
N ILE A 56 17.67 -0.66 -36.55
CA ILE A 56 16.66 0.21 -35.93
C ILE A 56 16.40 -0.23 -34.49
N LEU A 57 16.21 -1.52 -34.25
CA LEU A 57 16.00 -2.06 -32.91
C LEU A 57 17.23 -1.87 -32.02
N ALA A 58 18.44 -2.12 -32.53
CA ALA A 58 19.68 -1.90 -31.79
C ALA A 58 19.84 -0.42 -31.40
N TYR A 59 19.52 0.52 -32.31
CA TYR A 59 19.53 1.95 -31.99
C TYR A 59 18.57 2.29 -30.83
N TYR A 60 17.32 1.82 -30.89
CA TYR A 60 16.35 2.07 -29.81
C TYR A 60 16.76 1.39 -28.50
N VAL A 61 17.25 0.15 -28.53
CA VAL A 61 17.72 -0.54 -27.33
C VAL A 61 18.89 0.21 -26.69
N CYS A 62 19.90 0.60 -27.48
CA CYS A 62 21.02 1.38 -26.97
C CYS A 62 20.55 2.73 -26.41
N PHE A 63 19.72 3.46 -27.15
CA PHE A 63 19.19 4.77 -26.72
C PHE A 63 18.39 4.68 -25.41
N TYR A 64 17.47 3.73 -25.31
CA TYR A 64 16.69 3.52 -24.08
C TYR A 64 17.55 2.98 -22.93
N SER A 65 18.61 2.22 -23.20
CA SER A 65 19.54 1.77 -22.15
C SER A 65 20.29 2.96 -21.52
N PHE A 66 20.74 3.93 -22.31
CA PHE A 66 21.36 5.16 -21.79
C PHE A 66 20.36 6.02 -21.01
N LEU A 67 19.13 6.19 -21.51
CA LEU A 67 18.08 6.93 -20.79
C LEU A 67 17.72 6.27 -19.46
N ALA A 68 17.57 4.94 -19.44
CA ALA A 68 17.31 4.19 -18.22
C ALA A 68 18.48 4.30 -17.24
N GLY A 69 19.71 4.19 -17.72
CA GLY A 69 20.92 4.36 -16.90
C GLY A 69 21.02 5.75 -16.27
N PHE A 70 20.72 6.81 -17.03
CA PHE A 70 20.68 8.18 -16.52
C PHE A 70 19.61 8.35 -15.44
N PHE A 71 18.39 7.86 -15.70
CA PHE A 71 17.29 7.93 -14.74
C PHE A 71 17.60 7.16 -13.45
N LEU A 72 18.10 5.93 -13.56
CA LEU A 72 18.50 5.11 -12.41
C LEU A 72 19.64 5.77 -11.62
N SER A 73 20.60 6.38 -12.31
CA SER A 73 21.70 7.11 -11.66
C SER A 73 21.18 8.32 -10.86
N MET A 74 20.29 9.13 -11.45
CA MET A 74 19.68 10.25 -10.74
C MET A 74 18.83 9.78 -9.55
N LEU A 75 18.08 8.68 -9.70
CA LEU A 75 17.30 8.11 -8.61
C LEU A 75 18.20 7.58 -7.49
N MET A 76 19.30 6.89 -7.82
CA MET A 76 20.24 6.38 -6.83
C MET A 76 20.89 7.52 -6.04
N ILE A 77 21.34 8.57 -6.71
CA ILE A 77 21.88 9.77 -6.04
C ILE A 77 20.80 10.39 -5.13
N PHE A 78 19.58 10.56 -5.62
CA PHE A 78 18.48 11.08 -4.82
C PHE A 78 18.23 10.24 -3.56
N LEU A 79 18.17 8.91 -3.69
CA LEU A 79 17.92 8.01 -2.56
C LEU A 79 19.07 8.01 -1.55
N GLN A 80 20.33 8.08 -1.99
CA GLN A 80 21.47 8.06 -1.07
C GLN A 80 21.72 9.41 -0.38
N PHE A 81 21.54 10.53 -1.09
CA PHE A 81 21.88 11.85 -0.56
C PHE A 81 20.74 12.56 0.15
N ILE A 82 19.48 12.31 -0.24
CA ILE A 82 18.31 13.02 0.30
C ILE A 82 17.52 12.15 1.28
N VAL A 83 17.42 10.84 1.03
CA VAL A 83 16.65 9.94 1.87
C VAL A 83 17.56 9.31 2.93
N GLN A 84 17.59 9.91 4.12
CA GLN A 84 18.23 9.29 5.28
C GLN A 84 17.46 8.04 5.71
N THR A 85 18.17 6.96 6.08
CA THR A 85 17.56 5.69 6.50
C THR A 85 16.87 5.78 7.85
N ASP A 86 17.36 6.66 8.73
CA ASP A 86 17.01 6.64 10.15
C ASP A 86 15.82 7.56 10.46
N MET A 87 15.59 8.60 9.65
CA MET A 87 14.51 9.56 9.86
C MET A 87 13.96 10.15 8.56
N PRO A 88 12.64 10.43 8.49
CA PRO A 88 12.05 11.10 7.35
C PRO A 88 12.48 12.58 7.28
N MET A 89 12.65 13.09 6.06
CA MET A 89 13.12 14.46 5.81
C MET A 89 12.16 15.54 6.36
N ARG A 90 10.85 15.30 6.33
CA ARG A 90 9.83 16.26 6.79
C ARG A 90 9.14 15.72 8.02
N THR A 91 9.42 16.35 9.17
CA THR A 91 8.85 15.92 10.44
C THR A 91 8.38 17.11 11.27
N GLY A 92 7.32 16.92 12.06
CA GLY A 92 6.80 17.94 12.98
C GLY A 92 5.90 18.99 12.31
N ASN A 93 6.13 20.28 12.59
CA ASN A 93 5.35 21.39 12.04
C ASN A 93 5.51 21.55 10.53
N GLN A 94 6.61 21.03 9.97
CA GLN A 94 6.84 21.02 8.53
C GLN A 94 6.14 19.86 7.82
N SER A 95 5.57 18.92 8.59
CA SER A 95 4.76 17.83 8.07
C SER A 95 3.30 18.24 8.02
N LEU A 96 2.55 17.69 7.07
CA LEU A 96 1.11 17.93 6.92
C LEU A 96 0.32 17.58 8.21
N LEU A 97 0.85 16.68 9.04
CA LEU A 97 0.20 16.22 10.27
C LEU A 97 0.29 17.23 11.42
N GLY A 98 1.14 18.27 11.33
CA GLY A 98 1.18 19.36 12.32
C GLY A 98 1.34 18.89 13.77
N PHE A 99 2.25 17.95 14.04
CA PHE A 99 2.46 17.31 15.36
C PHE A 99 1.22 16.64 16.00
N ALA A 100 0.11 16.47 15.28
CA ALA A 100 -1.04 15.73 15.77
C ALA A 100 -0.98 14.27 15.28
N PRO A 101 -0.61 13.29 16.13
CA PRO A 101 -0.65 11.90 15.74
C PRO A 101 -2.11 11.43 15.58
N GLY A 102 -2.36 10.59 14.59
CA GLY A 102 -3.65 9.92 14.45
C GLY A 102 -3.90 8.94 15.60
N VAL A 103 -5.18 8.74 15.93
CA VAL A 103 -5.65 7.74 16.90
C VAL A 103 -6.47 6.71 16.14
N ALA A 104 -6.12 5.44 16.31
CA ALA A 104 -6.91 4.30 15.86
C ALA A 104 -7.64 3.69 17.07
N MET A 105 -8.87 3.25 16.88
CA MET A 105 -9.63 2.52 17.89
C MET A 105 -9.57 1.01 17.62
N ARG A 106 -9.70 0.20 18.67
CA ARG A 106 -9.88 -1.25 18.61
C ARG A 106 -10.97 -1.64 19.61
N PRO A 107 -11.86 -2.60 19.29
CA PRO A 107 -11.84 -3.51 18.14
C PRO A 107 -12.38 -2.88 16.84
N ILE A 108 -11.98 -3.44 15.68
CA ILE A 108 -12.49 -3.07 14.35
C ILE A 108 -13.00 -4.36 13.72
N ILE A 109 -14.31 -4.44 13.50
CA ILE A 109 -14.98 -5.58 12.85
C ILE A 109 -15.22 -5.26 11.37
N ASP A 110 -15.79 -4.09 11.11
CA ASP A 110 -16.01 -3.57 9.77
C ASP A 110 -14.98 -2.48 9.47
N GLU A 111 -14.19 -2.66 8.40
CA GLU A 111 -13.19 -1.68 7.98
C GLU A 111 -13.81 -0.36 7.51
N GLN A 112 -15.09 -0.38 7.11
CA GLN A 112 -15.80 0.79 6.59
C GLN A 112 -16.50 1.60 7.69
N ARG A 113 -16.74 1.00 8.87
CA ARG A 113 -17.54 1.59 9.94
C ARG A 113 -16.88 1.43 11.30
N THR A 114 -16.80 2.52 12.05
CA THR A 114 -16.32 2.51 13.44
C THR A 114 -17.44 2.31 14.47
N LEU A 115 -18.61 1.84 14.04
CA LEU A 115 -19.76 1.64 14.91
C LEU A 115 -19.63 0.31 15.65
N ILE A 116 -19.65 0.36 16.99
CA ILE A 116 -19.78 -0.84 17.82
C ILE A 116 -21.27 -1.05 18.07
N HIS A 117 -21.82 -2.11 17.48
CA HIS A 117 -23.22 -2.47 17.62
C HIS A 117 -23.32 -3.95 17.98
N TYR A 118 -23.83 -4.24 19.17
CA TYR A 118 -24.01 -5.59 19.68
C TYR A 118 -25.21 -5.66 20.62
N SER A 119 -25.77 -6.86 20.78
CA SER A 119 -26.74 -7.19 21.82
C SER A 119 -26.02 -7.84 23.00
N ASN A 120 -26.33 -7.46 24.23
CA ASN A 120 -25.77 -8.18 25.40
C ASN A 120 -26.49 -9.50 25.69
N LYS A 121 -27.65 -9.73 25.06
CA LYS A 121 -28.50 -10.90 25.33
C LYS A 121 -27.87 -12.19 24.80
N ASP A 122 -27.20 -12.07 23.66
CA ASP A 122 -26.62 -13.18 22.93
C ASP A 122 -25.09 -13.08 22.96
N PRO A 123 -24.38 -14.03 23.60
CA PRO A 123 -22.93 -13.97 23.71
C PRO A 123 -22.19 -14.10 22.37
N GLN A 124 -22.86 -14.62 21.34
CA GLN A 124 -22.29 -14.71 19.99
C GLN A 124 -22.16 -13.35 19.32
N ASP A 125 -23.04 -12.38 19.63
CA ASP A 125 -23.04 -11.06 18.97
C ASP A 125 -21.81 -10.24 19.34
N TYR A 126 -21.36 -10.32 20.59
CA TYR A 126 -20.18 -9.59 21.04
C TYR A 126 -18.89 -10.42 20.99
N PHE A 127 -18.98 -11.72 20.70
CA PHE A 127 -17.82 -12.62 20.66
C PHE A 127 -16.74 -12.12 19.69
N GLU A 128 -17.13 -11.66 18.50
CA GLU A 128 -16.20 -11.17 17.49
C GLU A 128 -15.40 -9.94 17.97
N TYR A 129 -16.05 -9.07 18.75
CA TYR A 129 -15.40 -7.90 19.35
C TYR A 129 -14.39 -8.29 20.43
N VAL A 130 -14.77 -9.25 21.28
CA VAL A 130 -13.90 -9.80 22.34
C VAL A 130 -12.71 -10.53 21.74
N ASP A 131 -12.92 -11.33 20.69
CA ASP A 131 -11.86 -12.07 20.00
C ASP A 131 -10.83 -11.12 19.37
N ASN A 132 -11.29 -10.04 18.72
CA ASN A 132 -10.39 -9.01 18.20
C ASN A 132 -9.54 -8.33 19.28
N LEU A 133 -10.10 -8.11 20.48
CA LEU A 133 -9.37 -7.57 21.62
C LEU A 133 -8.40 -8.59 22.22
N ASN A 134 -8.78 -9.87 22.27
CA ASN A 134 -7.91 -10.96 22.72
C ASN A 134 -6.72 -11.13 21.80
N ALA A 135 -6.94 -11.18 20.48
CA ALA A 135 -5.87 -11.26 19.48
C ALA A 135 -4.89 -10.07 19.58
N LEU A 136 -5.40 -8.88 19.90
CA LEU A 136 -4.56 -7.71 20.17
C LEU A 136 -3.69 -7.93 21.42
N LEU A 137 -4.27 -8.42 22.51
CA LEU A 137 -3.52 -8.68 23.75
C LEU A 137 -2.52 -9.83 23.61
N ASP A 138 -2.87 -10.89 22.88
CA ASP A 138 -1.98 -12.03 22.61
C ASP A 138 -0.68 -11.56 21.95
N TYR A 139 -0.79 -10.65 20.97
CA TYR A 139 0.37 -10.02 20.34
C TYR A 139 1.27 -9.30 21.35
N TYR A 140 0.70 -8.59 22.34
CA TYR A 140 1.50 -7.93 23.37
C TYR A 140 2.09 -8.91 24.39
N GLU A 141 1.41 -10.00 24.70
CA GLU A 141 1.91 -11.07 25.58
C GLU A 141 3.08 -11.81 24.93
N GLU A 142 2.95 -12.21 23.67
CA GLU A 142 4.01 -12.88 22.92
C GLU A 142 5.28 -12.01 22.82
N ILE A 143 5.11 -10.71 22.57
CA ILE A 143 6.24 -9.76 22.58
C ILE A 143 6.86 -9.71 23.98
N SER A 144 6.03 -9.64 25.01
CA SER A 144 6.49 -9.58 26.39
C SER A 144 7.23 -10.83 26.86
N LEU A 145 7.02 -11.98 26.21
CA LEU A 145 7.71 -13.24 26.50
C LEU A 145 9.09 -13.36 25.82
N LYS A 146 9.39 -12.50 24.85
CA LYS A 146 10.71 -12.46 24.21
C LYS A 146 11.79 -12.03 25.20
N ASP A 147 13.06 -12.30 24.85
CA ASP A 147 14.19 -12.20 25.77
C ASP A 147 14.26 -10.83 26.48
N LYS A 148 14.41 -10.85 27.81
CA LYS A 148 14.42 -9.66 28.68
C LYS A 148 15.55 -8.70 28.34
N GLN A 149 16.56 -9.16 27.59
CA GLN A 149 17.70 -8.35 27.16
C GLN A 149 17.32 -7.24 26.17
N GLU A 150 16.23 -7.40 25.42
CA GLU A 150 15.76 -6.42 24.43
C GLU A 150 14.90 -5.30 25.05
N PHE A 151 14.42 -5.50 26.28
CA PHE A 151 13.60 -4.52 26.99
C PHE A 151 14.46 -3.56 27.84
N ALA A 152 14.00 -2.32 27.92
CA ALA A 152 14.52 -1.29 28.83
C ALA A 152 13.47 -0.98 29.90
N ASP A 153 13.93 -0.57 31.09
CA ASP A 153 13.03 -0.08 32.14
C ASP A 153 12.58 1.34 31.81
N CYS A 154 11.26 1.49 31.74
CA CYS A 154 10.59 2.74 31.39
C CYS A 154 9.67 3.25 32.50
N SER A 155 9.87 2.78 33.74
CA SER A 155 9.13 3.23 34.92
C SER A 155 9.41 4.70 35.30
N GLY A 156 10.54 5.26 34.83
CA GLY A 156 10.92 6.65 35.04
C GLY A 156 10.66 7.57 33.84
N PRO A 157 10.89 8.90 33.97
CA PRO A 157 10.73 9.87 32.88
C PRO A 157 11.68 9.60 31.70
N VAL A 158 12.78 8.89 31.96
CA VAL A 158 13.79 8.54 30.97
C VAL A 158 13.99 7.03 30.98
N LYS A 159 13.79 6.42 29.82
CA LYS A 159 14.17 5.03 29.50
C LYS A 159 15.60 4.71 29.95
N LYS A 160 15.78 3.65 30.74
CA LYS A 160 17.08 3.15 31.21
C LYS A 160 17.26 1.70 30.79
N PRO A 161 18.34 1.34 30.06
CA PRO A 161 19.33 2.21 29.41
C PRO A 161 18.76 2.91 28.16
N ASN A 162 19.25 4.12 27.86
CA ASN A 162 18.77 4.92 26.73
C ASN A 162 19.41 4.49 25.39
N ILE A 163 19.30 3.21 25.06
CA ILE A 163 19.80 2.62 23.81
C ILE A 163 18.65 2.60 22.80
N ALA A 164 18.87 3.05 21.56
CA ALA A 164 17.81 3.17 20.55
C ALA A 164 17.13 1.83 20.21
N THR A 165 17.88 0.73 20.24
CA THR A 165 17.38 -0.62 19.87
C THR A 165 16.46 -1.23 20.92
N LYS A 166 16.66 -0.91 22.20
CA LYS A 166 15.81 -1.49 23.26
C LYS A 166 14.40 -0.92 23.22
N VAL A 167 13.40 -1.63 23.69
CA VAL A 167 12.01 -1.11 23.73
C VAL A 167 11.46 -1.11 25.14
N CYS A 168 10.47 -0.24 25.39
CA CYS A 168 9.76 -0.25 26.66
C CYS A 168 8.74 -1.38 26.64
N GLN A 169 8.73 -2.20 27.70
CA GLN A 169 7.66 -3.16 27.90
C GLN A 169 6.37 -2.40 28.26
N PHE A 170 5.25 -2.82 27.67
CA PHE A 170 3.95 -2.29 28.02
C PHE A 170 3.25 -3.25 28.98
N PRO A 171 3.08 -2.89 30.26
CA PRO A 171 2.44 -3.78 31.22
C PRO A 171 0.92 -3.79 31.02
N LEU A 172 0.36 -4.98 30.81
CA LEU A 172 -1.09 -5.17 30.61
C LEU A 172 -1.94 -4.76 31.82
N SER A 173 -1.34 -4.68 33.01
CA SER A 173 -2.01 -4.17 34.21
C SER A 173 -2.45 -2.70 34.10
N THR A 174 -1.88 -1.93 33.17
CA THR A 174 -2.30 -0.54 32.92
C THR A 174 -3.69 -0.41 32.30
N LEU A 175 -4.25 -1.51 31.75
CA LEU A 175 -5.60 -1.53 31.18
C LEU A 175 -6.71 -1.50 32.24
N GLY A 176 -6.36 -1.65 33.53
CA GLY A 176 -7.29 -1.50 34.65
C GLY A 176 -8.48 -2.46 34.56
N ALA A 177 -9.71 -1.91 34.51
CA ALA A 177 -10.95 -2.68 34.48
C ALA A 177 -11.17 -3.47 33.18
N CYS A 178 -10.43 -3.16 32.12
CA CYS A 178 -10.55 -3.81 30.81
C CYS A 178 -9.64 -5.04 30.75
N SER A 179 -10.09 -6.15 31.36
CA SER A 179 -9.36 -7.43 31.40
C SER A 179 -10.11 -8.55 30.68
N ARG A 180 -9.38 -9.58 30.25
CA ARG A 180 -9.96 -10.79 29.65
C ARG A 180 -10.95 -11.50 30.57
N ALA A 181 -10.75 -11.42 31.89
CA ALA A 181 -11.58 -12.10 32.87
C ALA A 181 -13.03 -11.58 32.92
N ASN A 182 -13.29 -10.36 32.43
CA ASN A 182 -14.63 -9.78 32.37
C ASN A 182 -15.11 -9.55 30.92
N ASP A 183 -14.55 -10.27 29.94
CA ASP A 183 -14.85 -10.11 28.51
C ASP A 183 -14.90 -8.64 28.09
N PHE A 184 -13.94 -7.84 28.58
CA PHE A 184 -13.83 -6.40 28.30
C PHE A 184 -15.11 -5.59 28.57
N GLY A 185 -15.97 -6.02 29.51
CA GLY A 185 -17.18 -5.31 29.93
C GLY A 185 -18.36 -5.37 28.95
N TYR A 186 -18.26 -6.14 27.87
CA TYR A 186 -19.35 -6.39 26.93
C TYR A 186 -20.62 -6.97 27.59
N PRO A 187 -20.56 -7.97 28.50
CA PRO A 187 -21.78 -8.51 29.12
C PRO A 187 -22.52 -7.49 29.99
N GLU A 188 -21.82 -6.55 30.61
CA GLU A 188 -22.38 -5.50 31.47
C GLU A 188 -22.94 -4.27 30.72
N ASN A 189 -22.97 -4.28 29.38
CA ASN A 189 -23.25 -3.10 28.54
C ASN A 189 -22.25 -1.95 28.75
N LYS A 190 -21.02 -2.25 29.17
CA LYS A 190 -19.94 -1.28 29.38
C LYS A 190 -18.72 -1.71 28.56
N PRO A 191 -18.79 -1.66 27.22
CA PRO A 191 -17.73 -2.18 26.38
C PRO A 191 -16.47 -1.33 26.52
N CYS A 192 -15.32 -1.98 26.65
CA CYS A 192 -14.02 -1.32 26.60
C CYS A 192 -13.55 -1.14 25.14
N VAL A 193 -13.02 0.05 24.86
CA VAL A 193 -12.38 0.38 23.58
C VAL A 193 -10.93 0.75 23.85
N MET A 194 -10.01 0.12 23.12
CA MET A 194 -8.58 0.41 23.22
C MET A 194 -8.21 1.46 22.16
N LEU A 195 -7.50 2.50 22.59
CA LEU A 195 -7.02 3.55 21.70
C LEU A 195 -5.52 3.37 21.43
N LYS A 196 -5.17 3.26 20.15
CA LYS A 196 -3.81 3.11 19.66
C LYS A 196 -3.37 4.38 18.95
N LEU A 197 -2.33 5.02 19.46
CA LEU A 197 -1.70 6.17 18.81
C LEU A 197 -0.82 5.71 17.64
N ASN A 198 -0.86 6.45 16.54
CA ASN A 198 0.04 6.20 15.42
C ASN A 198 1.48 6.60 15.78
N ARG A 199 2.46 5.78 15.38
CA ARG A 199 3.86 6.02 15.68
C ARG A 199 4.40 7.14 14.78
N VAL A 200 4.94 8.19 15.40
CA VAL A 200 5.62 9.29 14.70
C VAL A 200 7.07 9.36 15.17
N CYS A 201 8.04 9.36 14.26
CA CYS A 201 9.47 9.31 14.60
C CYS A 201 9.93 10.48 15.48
N LEU A 202 9.35 11.68 15.33
CA LEU A 202 9.72 12.87 16.12
C LEU A 202 9.23 12.85 17.56
N LEU A 203 8.15 12.10 17.84
CA LEU A 203 7.58 12.02 19.18
C LEU A 203 8.53 11.31 20.15
N LEU A 204 9.55 10.61 19.63
CA LEU A 204 10.65 10.04 20.40
C LEU A 204 11.62 11.11 20.96
N ILE A 205 11.65 12.33 20.38
CA ILE A 205 12.48 13.44 20.87
C ILE A 205 11.73 14.27 21.93
N ILE A 206 10.40 14.37 21.82
CA ILE A 206 9.55 15.07 22.80
C ILE A 206 9.13 14.09 23.89
N LYS A 207 10.10 13.65 24.70
CA LYS A 207 9.91 12.77 25.86
C LYS A 207 9.20 13.48 27.04
N ASP A 208 8.35 14.46 26.76
CA ASP A 208 7.77 15.35 27.77
C ASP A 208 6.28 15.68 27.52
N MET A 209 5.52 14.67 27.11
CA MET A 209 4.11 14.62 27.47
C MET A 209 3.76 13.19 27.81
N ARG A 210 3.55 12.95 29.11
CA ARG A 210 2.78 11.80 29.59
C ARG A 210 1.46 11.81 28.83
N ALA A 211 1.34 10.97 27.82
CA ALA A 211 0.04 10.59 27.28
C ALA A 211 -0.63 9.73 28.37
N VAL A 212 -1.20 10.40 29.36
CA VAL A 212 -2.15 9.81 30.28
C VAL A 212 -3.38 9.52 29.43
N LEU A 213 -3.44 8.30 28.90
CA LEU A 213 -4.62 7.79 28.23
C LEU A 213 -5.66 7.49 29.32
N THR A 214 -6.33 8.54 29.80
CA THR A 214 -7.53 8.39 30.59
C THR A 214 -8.57 7.76 29.68
N ILE A 215 -8.81 6.45 29.84
CA ILE A 215 -9.90 5.75 29.18
C ILE A 215 -11.19 6.32 29.77
N TYR A 216 -11.81 7.26 29.05
CA TYR A 216 -13.18 7.65 29.35
C TYR A 216 -14.11 6.60 28.74
N ALA A 217 -14.68 5.77 29.61
CA ALA A 217 -15.81 4.91 29.24
C ALA A 217 -17.04 5.81 29.03
N PHE A 218 -17.35 6.16 27.78
CA PHE A 218 -18.64 6.73 27.42
C PHE A 218 -19.54 5.64 26.85
N GLY A 219 -20.59 5.31 27.59
CA GLY A 219 -21.59 4.33 27.17
C GLY A 219 -22.78 4.26 28.13
N LYS A 220 -23.59 5.33 28.18
CA LYS A 220 -25.01 5.22 28.53
C LYS A 220 -25.82 5.70 27.33
N TYR A 221 -26.27 4.78 26.49
CA TYR A 221 -27.37 5.05 25.57
C TYR A 221 -28.65 4.54 26.24
N HIS A 222 -29.29 5.42 27.01
CA HIS A 222 -30.68 5.23 27.37
C HIS A 222 -31.50 5.50 26.11
N THR A 223 -32.14 4.49 25.55
CA THR A 223 -33.15 4.68 24.50
C THR A 223 -34.41 5.28 25.14
N PRO A 224 -34.83 6.52 24.82
CA PRO A 224 -36.21 6.90 25.07
C PRO A 224 -37.09 6.16 24.06
N GLY A 225 -38.11 5.48 24.59
CA GLY A 225 -39.04 4.67 23.82
C GLY A 225 -39.97 5.47 22.91
N ASN A 226 -40.72 4.70 22.12
CA ASN A 226 -41.92 5.05 21.37
C ASN A 226 -41.90 6.34 20.55
N ILE A 227 -41.82 6.16 19.23
CA ILE A 227 -42.51 7.05 18.30
C ILE A 227 -43.48 6.17 17.51
N ILE A 228 -44.75 6.54 17.62
CA ILE A 228 -45.93 6.04 16.91
C ILE A 228 -45.72 6.14 15.39
#